data_AF-A0A1Q8YDD5-F1
#
_entry.id   AF-A0A1Q8YDD5-F1
#
_cell.length_a   1.000
_cell.length_b   1.000
_cell.length_c   1.000
_cell.angle_alpha   90.00
_cell.angle_beta   90.00
_cell.angle_gamma   90.00
#
_symmetry.space_group_name_H-M   'P 1'
#
loop_
_entity.id
_entity.type
_entity.pdbx_description
1 polymer ?
#
loop_
_entity_poly.entity_id
_entity_poly.type
_entity_poly.pdbx_seq_one_letter_code
_entity_poly.pdbx_strand_id
1 'polypeptide(L)'
;MELYLKWLDKFERQPGEEAPIGLILCAESSREQVELLQMHKDGITVAEYWTELPPKAELEQHLHQALVEARERLARRGVLLAVQ
;
A
#
# COMPACT_ATOMS: atom_id res chain seq x y z
N MET A 1 -7.46 11.22 9.84
CA MET A 1 -6.37 10.23 10.00
C MET A 1 -5.01 10.90 10.19
N GLU A 2 -4.71 11.94 9.41
CA GLU A 2 -3.41 12.63 9.40
C GLU A 2 -2.90 13.09 10.78
N LEU A 3 -3.78 13.63 11.63
CA LEU A 3 -3.42 14.04 13.00
C LEU A 3 -2.81 12.88 13.82
N TYR A 4 -3.39 11.69 13.74
CA TYR A 4 -2.94 10.52 14.49
C TYR A 4 -1.61 9.99 13.96
N LEU A 5 -1.45 9.94 12.63
CA LEU A 5 -0.18 9.51 12.03
C LEU A 5 0.95 10.49 12.39
N LYS A 6 0.70 11.80 12.34
CA LYS A 6 1.66 12.83 12.77
C LYS A 6 2.00 12.73 14.26
N TRP A 7 1.03 12.38 15.09
CA TRP A 7 1.27 12.17 16.51
C TRP A 7 2.14 10.92 16.74
N LEU A 8 1.84 9.79 16.10
CA LEU A 8 2.65 8.56 16.19
C LEU A 8 4.08 8.79 15.71
N ASP A 9 4.25 9.46 14.57
CA ASP A 9 5.58 9.77 14.01
C ASP A 9 6.40 10.65 14.95
N LYS A 10 5.74 11.54 15.71
CA LYS A 10 6.41 12.45 16.65
C LYS A 10 6.72 11.81 18.00
N PHE A 11 5.85 10.93 18.51
CA PHE A 11 5.89 10.51 19.91
C PHE A 11 6.16 9.02 20.12
N GLU A 12 5.80 8.14 19.17
CA GLU A 12 5.87 6.68 19.37
C GLU A 12 6.90 6.00 18.46
N ARG A 13 7.38 6.66 17.40
CA ARG A 13 8.32 6.09 16.43
C ARG A 13 9.65 5.72 17.08
N GLN A 14 10.05 4.47 16.90
CA GLN A 14 11.30 3.92 17.44
C GLN A 14 12.48 4.07 16.46
N PRO A 15 13.74 4.02 16.96
CA PRO A 15 14.90 4.02 16.09
C PRO A 15 14.88 2.86 15.09
N GLY A 16 15.00 3.18 13.81
CA GLY A 16 14.98 2.19 12.72
C GLY A 16 13.59 1.93 12.13
N GLU A 17 12.52 2.52 12.68
CA GLU A 17 11.20 2.48 12.06
C GLU A 17 11.07 3.53 10.96
N GLU A 18 10.32 3.21 9.92
CA GLU A 18 9.89 4.15 8.89
C GLU A 18 8.70 4.99 9.37
N ALA A 19 8.33 6.01 8.59
CA ALA A 19 7.15 6.82 8.90
C ALA A 19 5.88 5.94 8.99
N PRO A 20 4.98 6.20 9.94
CA PRO A 20 3.79 5.37 10.14
C PRO A 20 2.84 5.47 8.94
N ILE A 21 2.24 4.34 8.58
CA ILE A 21 1.25 4.25 7.51
C ILE A 21 -0.13 3.97 8.08
N GLY A 22 -1.15 4.61 7.51
CA GLY A 22 -2.54 4.32 7.83
C GLY A 22 -3.09 3.21 6.93
N LEU A 23 -3.65 2.17 7.52
CA LEU A 23 -4.40 1.11 6.82
C LEU A 23 -5.86 1.18 7.25
N ILE A 24 -6.78 1.28 6.28
CA ILE A 24 -8.22 1.21 6.51
C ILE A 24 -8.73 -0.11 5.95
N LEU A 25 -9.37 -0.91 6.80
CA LEU A 25 -10.02 -2.16 6.40
C LEU A 25 -11.54 -1.92 6.30
N CYS A 26 -12.09 -2.03 5.11
CA CYS A 26 -13.53 -1.90 4.87
C CYS A 26 -14.19 -3.29 4.97
N ALA A 27 -15.18 -3.43 5.86
CA ALA A 27 -15.94 -4.68 6.02
C ALA A 27 -16.92 -4.93 4.86
N GLU A 28 -17.37 -3.88 4.17
CA GLU A 28 -18.20 -3.95 2.97
C GLU A 28 -17.44 -3.30 1.79
N SER A 29 -17.21 -4.10 0.75
CA SER A 29 -16.39 -3.75 -0.41
C SER A 29 -17.18 -2.96 -1.47
N SER A 30 -17.69 -1.77 -1.16
CA SER A 30 -18.10 -0.86 -2.24
C SER A 30 -16.87 -0.12 -2.77
N ARG A 31 -16.23 -0.70 -3.78
CA ARG A 31 -15.13 -0.09 -4.55
C ARG A 31 -15.47 1.33 -5.00
N GLU A 32 -16.74 1.56 -5.35
CA GLU A 32 -17.29 2.85 -5.78
C GLU A 32 -17.24 3.92 -4.67
N GLN A 33 -17.53 3.55 -3.41
CA GLN A 33 -17.42 4.47 -2.27
C GLN A 33 -15.96 4.79 -1.92
N VAL A 34 -15.04 3.85 -2.11
CA VAL A 34 -13.62 4.07 -1.84
C VAL A 34 -12.96 4.96 -2.90
N GLU A 35 -13.35 4.81 -4.18
CA GLU A 35 -12.89 5.66 -5.28
C GLU A 35 -13.31 7.14 -5.11
N LEU A 36 -14.49 7.40 -4.54
CA LEU A 36 -14.99 8.75 -4.27
C LEU A 36 -14.23 9.49 -3.15
N LEU A 37 -13.54 8.77 -2.25
CA LEU A 37 -12.82 9.37 -1.12
C LEU A 37 -11.53 10.10 -1.52
N GLN A 38 -11.13 10.09 -2.80
CA GLN A 38 -9.93 10.77 -3.35
C GLN A 38 -8.64 10.55 -2.54
N MET A 39 -8.55 9.42 -1.83
CA MET A 39 -7.53 9.15 -0.81
C MET A 39 -6.09 9.14 -1.35
N HIS A 40 -5.93 8.94 -2.65
CA HIS A 40 -4.64 9.02 -3.32
C HIS A 40 -3.97 10.40 -3.24
N LYS A 41 -4.73 11.48 -3.01
CA LYS A 41 -4.18 12.84 -2.88
C LYS A 41 -3.49 13.08 -1.54
N ASP A 42 -3.83 12.32 -0.50
CA ASP A 42 -3.34 12.50 0.88
C ASP A 42 -2.35 11.40 1.32
N GLY A 43 -1.75 10.69 0.37
CA GLY A 43 -0.78 9.62 0.66
C GLY A 43 -1.42 8.33 1.18
N ILE A 44 -2.74 8.17 1.02
CA ILE A 44 -3.45 6.98 1.49
C ILE A 44 -3.62 6.02 0.31
N THR A 45 -3.10 4.80 0.50
CA THR A 45 -3.16 3.74 -0.51
C THR A 45 -4.39 2.87 -0.25
N VAL A 46 -5.15 2.61 -1.30
CA VAL A 46 -6.31 1.72 -1.27
C VAL A 46 -5.91 0.37 -1.83
N ALA A 47 -6.28 -0.70 -1.14
CA ALA A 47 -6.09 -2.08 -1.58
C ALA A 47 -7.33 -2.91 -1.29
N GLU A 48 -7.52 -3.99 -2.06
CA GLU A 48 -8.56 -4.97 -1.81
C GLU A 48 -8.15 -5.91 -0.68
N TYR A 49 -9.10 -6.26 0.19
CA TYR A 49 -8.90 -7.23 1.26
C TYR A 49 -9.44 -8.60 0.84
N TRP A 50 -8.58 -9.61 0.84
CA TRP A 50 -8.97 -10.99 0.56
C TRP A 50 -9.29 -11.73 1.86
N THR A 51 -10.56 -12.10 2.04
CA THR A 51 -11.01 -12.92 3.19
C THR A 51 -10.58 -14.38 3.07
N GLU A 52 -10.34 -14.84 1.85
CA GLU A 52 -9.82 -16.18 1.53
C GLU A 52 -8.65 -16.05 0.56
N LEU A 53 -7.63 -16.87 0.75
CA LEU A 53 -6.45 -16.84 -0.11
C LEU A 53 -6.78 -17.52 -1.44
N PRO A 54 -6.47 -16.92 -2.60
CA PRO A 54 -6.63 -17.60 -3.88
C PRO A 54 -5.71 -18.84 -3.95
N PRO A 55 -5.99 -19.79 -4.86
CA PRO A 55 -5.12 -20.94 -5.09
C PRO A 55 -3.66 -20.52 -5.29
N LYS A 56 -2.71 -21.34 -4.81
CA LYS A 56 -1.28 -21.02 -4.82
C LYS A 56 -0.78 -20.52 -6.19
N ALA A 57 -1.17 -21.18 -7.27
CA ALA A 57 -0.74 -20.82 -8.62
C ALA A 57 -1.22 -19.42 -9.05
N GLU A 58 -2.45 -19.06 -8.69
CA GLU A 58 -3.03 -17.73 -8.98
C GLU A 58 -2.34 -16.65 -8.13
N LEU A 59 -2.10 -16.93 -6.85
CA LEU A 59 -1.37 -16.03 -5.97
C LEU A 59 0.05 -15.75 -6.49
N GLU A 60 0.78 -16.80 -6.90
CA GLU A 60 2.13 -16.67 -7.47
C GLU A 60 2.12 -15.79 -8.72
N GLN A 61 1.13 -15.97 -9.60
CA GLN A 61 0.96 -15.14 -10.79
C GLN A 61 0.68 -13.67 -10.43
N HIS A 62 -0.21 -13.42 -9.48
CA HIS A 62 -0.55 -12.06 -9.03
C HIS A 62 0.67 -11.35 -8.42
N LEU A 63 1.44 -12.05 -7.59
CA LEU A 63 2.66 -11.50 -6.98
C LEU A 63 3.73 -11.18 -8.04
N HIS A 64 3.91 -12.07 -9.02
CA HIS A 64 4.87 -11.85 -10.09
C HIS A 64 4.50 -10.62 -10.92
N GLN A 65 3.22 -10.48 -11.28
CA GLN A 65 2.71 -9.34 -12.01
C GLN A 65 2.91 -8.03 -11.22
N ALA A 66 2.57 -8.01 -9.93
CA ALA A 66 2.76 -6.84 -9.06
C ALA A 66 4.24 -6.43 -8.94
N LEU A 67 5.16 -7.40 -8.91
CA LEU A 67 6.60 -7.15 -8.89
C LEU A 67 7.07 -6.47 -10.18
N VAL A 68 6.64 -6.95 -11.35
CA VAL A 68 6.99 -6.36 -12.65
C VAL A 68 6.54 -4.90 -12.70
N GLU A 69 5.29 -4.63 -12.35
CA GLU A 69 4.72 -3.28 -12.35
C GLU A 69 5.44 -2.35 -11.38
N ALA A 70 5.81 -2.84 -10.19
CA ALA A 70 6.58 -2.08 -9.22
C ALA A 70 7.96 -1.71 -9.76
N ARG A 71 8.67 -2.65 -10.41
CA ARG A 71 9.97 -2.40 -11.04
C ARG A 71 9.86 -1.36 -12.15
N GLU A 72 8.86 -1.46 -13.01
CA GLU A 72 8.63 -0.46 -14.07
C GLU A 72 8.31 0.93 -13.50
N ARG A 73 7.51 1.00 -12.44
CA ARG A 73 7.22 2.27 -11.75
C ARG A 73 8.47 2.89 -11.14
N LEU A 74 9.32 2.09 -10.51
CA LEU A 74 10.60 2.55 -9.94
C LEU A 74 11.58 2.99 -11.03
N ALA A 75 11.64 2.26 -12.14
CA ALA A 75 12.46 2.61 -13.31
C ALA A 75 12.03 3.97 -13.89
N ARG A 76 10.73 4.18 -14.08
CA ARG A 76 10.17 5.46 -14.55
C ARG A 76 10.48 6.63 -13.61
N ARG A 77 10.56 6.38 -12.29
CA ARG A 77 10.90 7.39 -11.29
C ARG A 77 12.42 7.60 -11.15
N GLY A 78 13.26 6.81 -11.83
CA GLY A 78 14.72 6.87 -11.72
C GLY A 78 15.28 6.37 -10.38
N VAL A 79 14.47 5.65 -9.59
CA VAL A 79 14.82 5.19 -8.22
C VAL A 79 15.28 3.73 -8.21
N LEU A 80 15.60 3.15 -9.36
CA LEU A 80 16.04 1.76 -9.43
C LEU A 80 17.47 1.64 -8.89
N LEU A 81 17.59 1.43 -7.57
CA LEU A 81 18.79 0.84 -6.99
C LEU A 81 18.90 -0.55 -7.58
N ALA A 82 19.93 -0.75 -8.40
CA ALA A 82 20.28 -2.06 -8.94
C ALA A 82 20.51 -3.02 -7.76
N VAL A 83 19.51 -3.83 -7.43
CA VAL A 83 19.73 -5.05 -6.65
C VAL A 83 20.24 -6.07 -7.65
N GLN A 84 21.58 -6.17 -7.72
CA GLN A 84 22.27 -7.31 -8.32
C GLN A 84 22.06 -8.55 -7.45
#